data_AF-A0A4Z2ELD0-F1
#
_entry.id   AF-A0A4Z2ELD0-F1
#
_cell.length_a   1.000
_cell.length_b   1.000
_cell.length_c   1.000
_cell.angle_alpha   90.00
_cell.angle_beta   90.00
_cell.angle_gamma   90.00
#
_symmetry.space_group_name_H-M   'P 1'
#
loop_
_entity.id
_entity.type
_entity.pdbx_description
1 polymer ?
#
loop_
_entity_poly.entity_id
_entity_poly.type
_entity_poly.pdbx_seq_one_letter_code
_entity_poly.pdbx_strand_id
1 'polypeptide(L)'
;MTKVKGYGDLNGQVMDVADYVFPQQGAGIFCIMTKVIVTENQSRRKCPEVGKHFTCSKNEDCDKHLESPFASGVITGECLTPFNNTKGYCEISGWCPAEDDTIKIKPMMDVVKFTIFIKNSIRFPLFNVTRGNFISTMTSSDIKKCNYHPEDNPYCPIFLVEDVLNITQQNHTELALQGGEIGINIEWKCNLDWGLDYCLPKYSFTRLDAPFVKNAVSRGYNFRFAKYFMSENGTEFRTLHKTFAIRFDVMVTGSAGKFNTVQTLIHLVAAFTSVGLGTVLCDIILLNFLKGADQYKAKKFEEVSMAQIEASLGQSPDSQLSLKQGIKSSCDSGAISLANSDQPI
;
A
#
# COMPACT_ATOMS: atom_id res chain seq x y z
N MET A 1 5.88 0.83 -15.83
CA MET A 1 7.26 0.86 -16.36
C MET A 1 7.91 2.13 -15.89
N THR A 2 9.14 2.02 -15.43
CA THR A 2 9.91 3.13 -14.85
C THR A 2 11.22 3.29 -15.60
N LYS A 3 11.72 4.52 -15.69
CA LYS A 3 13.04 4.82 -16.26
C LYS A 3 13.67 5.97 -15.49
N VAL A 4 14.83 5.73 -14.91
CA VAL A 4 15.61 6.77 -14.23
C VAL A 4 16.58 7.40 -15.23
N LYS A 5 16.90 8.69 -15.04
CA LYS A 5 17.97 9.39 -15.75
C LYS A 5 18.75 10.28 -14.79
N GLY A 6 20.06 10.31 -14.97
CA GLY A 6 20.98 11.14 -14.21
C GLY A 6 22.41 10.58 -14.31
N TYR A 7 23.38 11.41 -13.95
CA TYR A 7 24.77 11.00 -13.76
C TYR A 7 25.19 11.49 -12.38
N GLY A 8 25.92 10.65 -11.65
CA GLY A 8 26.49 11.05 -10.37
C GLY A 8 27.93 10.58 -10.24
N ASP A 9 28.66 11.22 -9.34
CA ASP A 9 30.02 10.80 -9.00
C ASP A 9 29.99 9.99 -7.69
N LEU A 10 30.54 8.77 -7.74
CA LEU A 10 30.72 7.93 -6.58
C LEU A 10 32.18 7.43 -6.57
N ASN A 11 32.92 7.83 -5.55
CA ASN A 11 34.34 7.49 -5.37
C ASN A 11 35.25 7.92 -6.54
N GLY A 12 34.96 9.05 -7.20
CA GLY A 12 35.75 9.57 -8.32
C GLY A 12 35.46 8.88 -9.65
N GLN A 13 34.38 8.11 -9.73
CA GLN A 13 33.89 7.46 -10.94
C GLN A 13 32.51 8.00 -11.29
N VAL A 14 32.32 8.33 -12.57
CA VAL A 14 31.01 8.72 -13.09
C VAL A 14 30.15 7.48 -13.23
N MET A 15 29.00 7.49 -12.55
CA MET A 15 28.03 6.41 -12.52
C MET A 15 26.83 6.77 -13.39
N ASP A 16 26.39 5.83 -14.24
CA ASP A 16 25.20 5.98 -15.06
C ASP A 16 24.05 5.08 -14.59
N VAL A 17 22.93 5.12 -15.33
CA VAL A 17 21.69 4.39 -15.01
C VAL A 17 21.93 2.88 -14.87
N ALA A 18 22.85 2.29 -15.65
CA ALA A 18 23.15 0.87 -15.58
C ALA A 18 23.92 0.51 -14.31
N ASP A 19 24.67 1.45 -13.75
CA ASP A 19 25.46 1.24 -12.54
C ASP A 19 24.65 1.37 -11.24
N TYR A 20 23.75 2.35 -11.17
CA TYR A 20 23.07 2.70 -9.92
C TYR A 20 21.61 2.26 -9.81
N VAL A 21 20.95 1.80 -10.89
CA VAL A 21 19.54 1.36 -10.84
C VAL A 21 19.41 -0.15 -10.76
N PHE A 22 18.67 -0.62 -9.75
CA PHE A 22 18.42 -2.05 -9.54
C PHE A 22 16.94 -2.31 -9.23
N PRO A 23 16.29 -3.34 -9.79
CA PRO A 23 16.75 -4.14 -10.92
C PRO A 23 16.60 -3.34 -12.24
N GLN A 24 17.44 -3.61 -13.24
CA GLN A 24 17.55 -2.78 -14.45
C GLN A 24 16.32 -2.85 -15.37
N GLN A 25 15.43 -3.84 -15.19
CA GLN A 25 14.29 -4.11 -16.07
C GLN A 25 13.18 -3.06 -16.00
N GLY A 26 13.19 -2.14 -15.03
CA GLY A 26 12.21 -1.04 -14.97
C GLY A 26 10.79 -1.50 -14.64
N ALA A 27 10.61 -2.07 -13.44
CA ALA A 27 9.35 -2.59 -12.93
C ALA A 27 8.62 -1.58 -12.03
N GLY A 28 7.57 -2.03 -11.32
CA GLY A 28 6.89 -1.23 -10.29
C GLY A 28 7.75 -0.98 -9.05
N ILE A 29 8.89 -1.66 -8.91
CA ILE A 29 9.84 -1.50 -7.80
C ILE A 29 11.23 -1.35 -8.40
N PHE A 30 11.97 -0.34 -7.96
CA PHE A 30 13.36 -0.11 -8.34
C PHE A 30 14.09 0.67 -7.24
N CYS A 31 15.40 0.58 -7.20
CA CYS A 31 16.26 1.19 -6.21
C CYS A 31 17.30 2.03 -6.91
N ILE A 32 17.61 3.20 -6.37
CA ILE A 32 18.71 4.06 -6.80
C ILE A 32 19.81 3.97 -5.74
N MET A 33 20.95 3.41 -6.11
CA MET A 33 22.14 3.33 -5.26
C MET A 33 22.63 4.73 -4.90
N THR A 34 22.89 4.94 -3.61
CA THR A 34 23.42 6.21 -3.07
C THR A 34 24.78 6.04 -2.43
N LYS A 35 25.13 4.85 -1.93
CA LYS A 35 26.43 4.57 -1.33
C LYS A 35 26.79 3.11 -1.54
N VAL A 36 28.06 2.82 -1.80
CA VAL A 36 28.54 1.45 -2.00
C VAL A 36 29.84 1.24 -1.26
N ILE A 37 29.94 0.13 -0.53
CA ILE A 37 31.19 -0.41 0.00
C ILE A 37 31.62 -1.54 -0.94
N VAL A 38 32.82 -1.41 -1.51
CA VAL A 38 33.35 -2.35 -2.49
C VAL A 38 34.48 -3.15 -1.83
N THR A 39 34.40 -4.47 -1.93
CA THR A 39 35.50 -5.38 -1.55
C THR A 39 35.96 -6.09 -2.82
N GLU A 40 37.06 -5.60 -3.38
CA GLU A 40 37.62 -6.09 -4.63
C GLU A 40 38.42 -7.38 -4.45
N ASN A 41 38.57 -8.13 -5.54
CA ASN A 41 39.49 -9.26 -5.66
C ASN A 41 39.31 -10.33 -4.57
N GLN A 42 38.07 -10.57 -4.14
CA GLN A 42 37.77 -11.66 -3.24
C GLN A 42 38.03 -12.99 -3.94
N SER A 43 38.78 -13.87 -3.28
CA SER A 43 39.07 -15.24 -3.73
C SER A 43 38.74 -16.23 -2.61
N ARG A 44 38.52 -17.50 -2.98
CA ARG A 44 38.25 -18.55 -1.99
C ARG A 44 39.54 -18.96 -1.29
N ARG A 45 39.71 -18.54 -0.05
CA ARG A 45 40.87 -18.87 0.79
C ARG A 45 40.52 -18.70 2.27
N LYS A 46 41.52 -18.86 3.12
CA LYS A 46 41.44 -18.56 4.55
C LYS A 46 41.95 -17.14 4.81
N CYS A 47 41.27 -16.39 5.68
CA CYS A 47 41.67 -15.04 6.08
C CYS A 47 41.04 -14.68 7.43
N PRO A 48 41.56 -13.65 8.12
CA PRO A 48 40.90 -13.14 9.32
C PRO A 48 39.56 -12.47 8.97
N GLU A 49 38.57 -12.65 9.84
CA GLU A 49 37.35 -11.84 9.88
C GLU A 49 37.67 -10.40 10.31
N VAL A 50 36.78 -9.44 10.02
CA VAL A 50 37.01 -8.01 10.35
C VAL A 50 36.03 -7.47 11.39
N GLY A 51 34.91 -8.18 11.62
CA GLY A 51 33.87 -7.78 12.55
C GLY A 51 34.35 -7.75 14.02
N LYS A 52 33.96 -6.70 14.76
CA LYS A 52 34.27 -6.55 16.20
C LYS A 52 33.79 -7.71 17.07
N HIS A 53 32.75 -8.43 16.63
CA HIS A 53 32.20 -9.58 17.34
C HIS A 53 33.08 -10.84 17.25
N PHE A 54 34.05 -10.86 16.32
CA PHE A 54 34.93 -11.98 16.04
C PHE A 54 36.39 -11.69 16.43
N THR A 55 36.59 -10.72 17.33
CA THR A 55 37.92 -10.46 17.90
C THR A 55 38.30 -11.58 18.87
N CYS A 56 39.55 -12.03 18.80
CA CYS A 56 40.05 -13.12 19.62
C CYS A 56 41.44 -12.78 20.18
N SER A 57 41.80 -13.43 21.29
CA SER A 57 43.17 -13.46 21.82
C SER A 57 43.74 -14.88 21.81
N LYS A 58 42.87 -15.88 21.88
CA LYS A 58 43.21 -17.32 21.77
C LYS A 58 42.25 -18.03 20.83
N ASN A 59 42.62 -19.22 20.35
CA ASN A 59 41.79 -20.05 19.49
C ASN A 59 40.42 -20.40 20.14
N GLU A 60 40.41 -20.63 21.45
CA GLU A 60 39.21 -20.93 22.24
C GLU A 60 38.13 -19.83 22.17
N ASP A 61 38.52 -18.58 21.88
CA ASP A 61 37.56 -17.48 21.68
C ASP A 61 36.76 -17.67 20.39
N CYS A 62 37.36 -18.30 19.38
CA CYS A 62 36.75 -18.57 18.07
C CYS A 62 35.83 -19.79 18.08
N ASP A 63 36.04 -20.74 19.01
CA ASP A 63 35.20 -21.94 19.13
C ASP A 63 33.74 -21.60 19.43
N LYS A 64 33.50 -20.50 20.16
CA LYS A 64 32.16 -19.98 20.46
C LYS A 64 31.39 -19.52 19.22
N HIS A 65 32.09 -19.36 18.10
CA HIS A 65 31.54 -18.80 16.87
C HIS A 65 31.54 -19.79 15.70
N LEU A 66 31.95 -21.05 15.89
CA LEU A 66 32.06 -22.06 14.82
C LEU A 66 30.78 -22.20 13.96
N GLU A 67 29.61 -22.09 14.58
CA GLU A 67 28.29 -22.19 13.91
C GLU A 67 27.61 -20.82 13.69
N SER A 68 28.34 -19.72 13.85
CA SER A 68 27.77 -18.38 13.75
C SER A 68 27.34 -18.05 12.31
N PRO A 69 26.06 -17.74 12.05
CA PRO A 69 25.60 -17.32 10.72
C PRO A 69 25.99 -15.86 10.39
N PHE A 70 26.57 -15.14 11.35
CA PHE A 70 26.92 -13.73 11.20
C PHE A 70 28.33 -13.49 10.64
N ALA A 71 29.15 -14.54 10.54
CA ALA A 71 30.49 -14.45 9.96
C ALA A 71 30.41 -14.38 8.43
N SER A 72 31.43 -13.77 7.80
CA SER A 72 31.54 -13.65 6.34
C SER A 72 31.90 -15.00 5.67
N GLY A 73 32.30 -16.00 6.44
CA GLY A 73 32.64 -17.35 6.02
C GLY A 73 32.56 -18.34 7.18
N VAL A 74 32.98 -19.58 6.95
CA VAL A 74 32.97 -20.63 7.99
C VAL A 74 34.17 -20.42 8.92
N ILE A 75 33.94 -20.23 10.21
CA ILE A 75 35.03 -20.06 11.19
C ILE A 75 35.78 -21.37 11.35
N THR A 76 37.12 -21.31 11.32
CA THR A 76 37.98 -22.50 11.37
C THR A 76 38.41 -22.88 12.79
N GLY A 77 38.25 -21.97 13.75
CA GLY A 77 38.68 -22.11 15.15
C GLY A 77 40.06 -21.51 15.44
N GLU A 78 40.79 -21.05 14.43
CA GLU A 78 42.09 -20.42 14.63
C GLU A 78 41.95 -18.91 14.88
N CYS A 79 42.73 -18.37 15.82
CA CYS A 79 42.83 -16.93 16.07
C CYS A 79 44.06 -16.35 15.37
N LEU A 80 43.84 -15.49 14.39
CA LEU A 80 44.92 -14.81 13.66
C LEU A 80 45.24 -13.47 14.32
N THR A 81 46.42 -13.37 14.93
CA THR A 81 46.97 -12.13 15.48
C THR A 81 48.03 -11.58 14.52
N PRO A 82 47.82 -10.41 13.89
CA PRO A 82 48.86 -9.79 13.10
C PRO A 82 50.05 -9.43 14.00
N PHE A 83 51.27 -9.68 13.54
CA PHE A 83 52.53 -9.51 14.31
C PHE A 83 52.71 -8.13 15.00
N ASN A 84 51.96 -7.09 14.61
CA ASN A 84 52.04 -5.72 15.13
C ASN A 84 50.72 -5.20 15.77
N ASN A 85 49.68 -6.02 15.91
CA ASN A 85 48.39 -5.58 16.47
C ASN A 85 48.08 -6.27 17.80
N THR A 86 47.55 -5.50 18.75
CA THR A 86 47.06 -6.01 20.04
C THR A 86 45.72 -6.76 19.94
N LYS A 87 45.07 -6.78 18.77
CA LYS A 87 43.77 -7.45 18.54
C LYS A 87 43.89 -8.48 17.42
N GLY A 88 43.59 -9.74 17.72
CA GLY A 88 43.42 -10.80 16.74
C GLY A 88 41.98 -10.93 16.27
N TYR A 89 41.79 -11.65 15.18
CA TYR A 89 40.48 -11.97 14.64
C TYR A 89 40.42 -13.45 14.25
N CYS A 90 39.24 -14.05 14.40
CA CYS A 90 39.05 -15.45 14.04
C CYS A 90 39.26 -15.67 12.54
N GLU A 91 39.94 -16.75 12.18
CA GLU A 91 40.11 -17.19 10.81
C GLU A 91 38.77 -17.73 10.27
N ILE A 92 38.43 -17.28 9.08
CA ILE A 92 37.31 -17.80 8.28
C ILE A 92 37.83 -18.48 7.02
N SER A 93 37.12 -19.50 6.57
CA SER A 93 37.24 -20.08 5.24
C SER A 93 36.08 -19.61 4.37
N GLY A 94 36.39 -18.89 3.29
CA GLY A 94 35.36 -18.28 2.45
C GLY A 94 35.93 -17.30 1.43
N TRP A 95 35.16 -16.27 1.11
CA TRP A 95 35.57 -15.20 0.22
C TRP A 95 36.43 -14.19 0.96
N CYS A 96 37.69 -14.05 0.54
CA CYS A 96 38.71 -13.29 1.23
C CYS A 96 39.40 -12.27 0.31
N PRO A 97 39.66 -11.03 0.77
CA PRO A 97 39.48 -10.56 2.15
C PRO A 97 38.00 -10.39 2.55
N ALA A 98 37.72 -10.51 3.84
CA ALA A 98 36.38 -10.26 4.38
C ALA A 98 35.97 -8.79 4.20
N GLU A 99 34.66 -8.54 4.17
CA GLU A 99 34.09 -7.20 4.03
C GLU A 99 34.38 -6.35 5.28
N ASP A 100 34.95 -5.15 5.08
CA ASP A 100 35.19 -4.20 6.17
C ASP A 100 34.13 -3.08 6.17
N ASP A 101 33.20 -3.18 7.11
CA ASP A 101 32.13 -2.21 7.33
C ASP A 101 32.56 -0.94 8.07
N THR A 102 33.82 -0.84 8.52
CA THR A 102 34.32 0.35 9.23
C THR A 102 34.71 1.49 8.28
N ILE A 103 34.84 1.20 6.99
CA ILE A 103 35.22 2.17 5.96
C ILE A 103 34.12 3.22 5.82
N LYS A 104 34.48 4.49 6.04
CA LYS A 104 33.57 5.62 5.85
C LYS A 104 33.60 6.07 4.40
N ILE A 105 32.51 5.80 3.69
CA ILE A 105 32.33 6.20 2.29
C ILE A 105 31.34 7.35 2.20
N LYS A 106 31.67 8.34 1.36
CA LYS A 106 30.79 9.48 1.08
C LYS A 106 29.66 9.02 0.13
N PRO A 107 28.38 9.33 0.42
CA PRO A 107 27.29 9.00 -0.48
C PRO A 107 27.27 9.93 -1.71
N MET A 108 26.73 9.44 -2.81
CA MET A 108 26.45 10.16 -4.04
C MET A 108 25.23 11.07 -3.84
N MET A 109 25.50 12.35 -3.54
CA MET A 109 24.45 13.35 -3.33
C MET A 109 23.78 13.80 -4.62
N ASP A 110 24.38 13.54 -5.79
CA ASP A 110 23.78 13.88 -7.10
C ASP A 110 22.46 13.16 -7.36
N VAL A 111 22.13 12.12 -6.58
CA VAL A 111 20.86 11.40 -6.63
C VAL A 111 19.64 12.34 -6.58
N VAL A 112 19.73 13.47 -5.87
CA VAL A 112 18.64 14.45 -5.76
C VAL A 112 18.29 15.09 -7.11
N LYS A 113 19.27 15.21 -8.02
CA LYS A 113 19.10 15.79 -9.35
C LYS A 113 18.56 14.79 -10.37
N PHE A 114 18.39 13.52 -9.99
CA PHE A 114 17.95 12.48 -10.92
C PHE A 114 16.45 12.64 -11.19
N THR A 115 16.04 12.15 -12.36
CA THR A 115 14.64 12.16 -12.78
C THR A 115 14.12 10.74 -12.93
N ILE A 116 12.90 10.51 -12.47
CA ILE A 116 12.17 9.25 -12.57
C ILE A 116 11.02 9.47 -13.54
N PHE A 117 11.04 8.77 -14.67
CA PHE A 117 9.93 8.72 -15.60
C PHE A 117 9.05 7.51 -15.29
N ILE A 118 7.73 7.72 -15.15
CA ILE A 118 6.77 6.66 -14.88
C ILE A 118 5.75 6.59 -16.02
N LYS A 119 5.70 5.44 -16.69
CA LYS A 119 4.62 5.06 -17.61
C LYS A 119 3.69 4.07 -16.92
N ASN A 120 2.49 4.53 -16.60
CA ASN A 120 1.44 3.75 -15.96
C ASN A 120 0.25 3.57 -16.91
N SER A 121 -0.30 2.36 -16.93
CA SER A 121 -1.54 2.04 -17.65
C SER A 121 -2.44 1.25 -16.72
N ILE A 122 -3.72 1.62 -16.70
CA ILE A 122 -4.76 0.96 -15.92
C ILE A 122 -5.87 0.49 -16.86
N ARG A 123 -6.53 -0.60 -16.47
CA ARG A 123 -7.74 -1.09 -17.13
C ARG A 123 -8.77 -1.42 -16.06
N PHE A 124 -9.98 -0.91 -16.23
CA PHE A 124 -11.16 -1.33 -15.47
C PHE A 124 -11.92 -2.35 -16.32
N PRO A 125 -11.72 -3.67 -16.11
CA PRO A 125 -12.24 -4.69 -17.03
C PRO A 125 -13.76 -4.74 -17.06
N LEU A 126 -14.41 -4.52 -15.91
CA LEU A 126 -15.87 -4.50 -15.76
C LEU A 126 -16.54 -3.48 -16.70
N PHE A 127 -15.90 -2.34 -16.92
CA PHE A 127 -16.40 -1.27 -17.78
C PHE A 127 -15.72 -1.21 -19.16
N ASN A 128 -14.75 -2.11 -19.40
CA ASN A 128 -13.87 -2.12 -20.56
C ASN A 128 -13.20 -0.76 -20.85
N VAL A 129 -12.79 -0.03 -19.81
CA VAL A 129 -12.10 1.27 -19.93
C VAL A 129 -10.61 1.09 -19.67
N THR A 130 -9.78 1.62 -20.57
CA THR A 130 -8.32 1.65 -20.41
C THR A 130 -7.84 3.10 -20.39
N ARG A 131 -6.95 3.43 -19.46
CA ARG A 131 -6.33 4.75 -19.36
C ARG A 131 -4.83 4.63 -19.13
N GLY A 132 -4.13 5.71 -19.46
CA GLY A 132 -2.71 5.90 -19.16
C GLY A 132 -2.51 7.22 -18.45
N ASN A 133 -1.41 7.35 -17.73
CA ASN A 133 -1.11 8.55 -16.95
C ASN A 133 -0.70 9.76 -17.80
N PHE A 134 -0.58 9.61 -19.12
CA PHE A 134 -0.32 10.72 -20.04
C PHE A 134 -1.65 11.30 -20.50
N ILE A 135 -1.80 12.62 -20.40
CA ILE A 135 -2.94 13.31 -20.99
C ILE A 135 -2.88 13.13 -22.51
N SER A 136 -4.03 12.89 -23.14
CA SER A 136 -4.18 12.71 -24.59
C SER A 136 -3.64 13.88 -25.41
N THR A 137 -3.63 15.10 -24.86
CA THR A 137 -3.15 16.32 -25.50
C THR A 137 -1.65 16.58 -25.34
N MET A 138 -0.94 15.82 -24.48
CA MET A 138 0.49 16.04 -24.26
C MET A 138 1.32 15.63 -25.48
N THR A 139 2.22 16.52 -25.89
CA THR A 139 3.18 16.26 -26.96
C THR A 139 4.49 15.71 -26.42
N SER A 140 5.32 15.14 -27.31
CA SER A 140 6.66 14.70 -26.92
C SER A 140 7.55 15.86 -26.44
N SER A 141 7.33 17.09 -26.92
CA SER A 141 8.04 18.28 -26.44
C SER A 141 7.67 18.62 -25.00
N ASP A 142 6.40 18.48 -24.63
CA ASP A 142 5.92 18.78 -23.28
C ASP A 142 6.52 17.80 -22.28
N ILE A 143 6.50 16.49 -22.61
CA ILE A 143 7.11 15.45 -21.77
C ILE A 143 8.61 15.69 -21.59
N LYS A 144 9.33 16.20 -22.59
CA LYS A 144 10.79 16.44 -22.47
C LYS A 144 11.14 17.60 -21.54
N LYS A 145 10.22 18.52 -21.27
CA LYS A 145 10.47 19.76 -20.51
C LYS A 145 9.73 19.83 -19.19
N CYS A 146 8.69 19.02 -19.01
CA CYS A 146 7.90 19.07 -17.80
C CYS A 146 8.63 18.40 -16.63
N ASN A 147 8.39 18.93 -15.43
CA ASN A 147 8.62 18.24 -14.17
C ASN A 147 7.30 18.25 -13.41
N TYR A 148 7.04 17.18 -12.67
CA TYR A 148 5.87 17.10 -11.80
C TYR A 148 5.93 18.18 -10.72
N HIS A 149 4.83 18.92 -10.57
CA HIS A 149 4.60 19.79 -9.43
C HIS A 149 3.14 19.64 -9.00
N PRO A 150 2.80 19.55 -7.69
CA PRO A 150 1.44 19.28 -7.23
C PRO A 150 0.39 20.28 -7.71
N GLU A 151 0.80 21.54 -7.97
CA GLU A 151 -0.10 22.61 -8.38
C GLU A 151 0.10 23.01 -9.85
N ASP A 152 1.35 23.24 -10.27
CA ASP A 152 1.62 23.79 -11.61
C ASP A 152 1.56 22.73 -12.72
N ASN A 153 2.03 21.51 -12.44
CA ASN A 153 2.16 20.43 -13.42
C ASN A 153 1.82 19.04 -12.81
N PRO A 154 0.59 18.85 -12.28
CA PRO A 154 0.24 17.65 -11.51
C PRO A 154 0.19 16.37 -12.34
N TYR A 155 0.17 16.48 -13.68
CA TYR A 155 0.04 15.34 -14.59
C TYR A 155 1.34 14.99 -15.32
N CYS A 156 2.43 15.71 -15.08
CA CYS A 156 3.72 15.37 -15.69
C CYS A 156 4.22 14.02 -15.15
N PRO A 157 4.64 13.08 -16.02
CA PRO A 157 5.09 11.75 -15.60
C PRO A 157 6.58 11.70 -15.20
N ILE A 158 7.25 12.85 -15.12
CA ILE A 158 8.67 12.97 -14.77
C ILE A 158 8.77 13.60 -13.39
N PHE A 159 9.38 12.88 -12.46
CA PHE A 159 9.54 13.27 -11.07
C PHE A 159 11.01 13.52 -10.78
N LEU A 160 11.35 14.71 -10.30
CA LEU A 160 12.68 14.98 -9.76
C LEU A 160 12.79 14.28 -8.39
N VAL A 161 13.88 13.57 -8.16
CA VAL A 161 14.07 12.83 -6.90
C VAL A 161 14.06 13.79 -5.71
N GLU A 162 14.66 14.97 -5.83
CA GLU A 162 14.61 16.04 -4.82
C GLU A 162 13.17 16.39 -4.43
N ASP A 163 12.28 16.63 -5.39
CA ASP A 163 10.88 17.00 -5.12
C ASP A 163 10.14 15.89 -4.39
N VAL A 164 10.34 14.63 -4.81
CA VAL A 164 9.76 13.46 -4.15
C VAL A 164 10.19 13.37 -2.69
N LEU A 165 11.49 13.58 -2.41
CA LEU A 165 12.04 13.52 -1.06
C LEU A 165 11.60 14.71 -0.19
N ASN A 166 11.56 15.91 -0.76
CA ASN A 166 11.10 17.13 -0.10
C ASN A 166 9.63 17.02 0.36
N ILE A 167 8.74 16.50 -0.49
CA ILE A 167 7.33 16.29 -0.13
C ILE A 167 7.20 15.33 1.08
N THR A 168 8.07 14.33 1.17
CA THR A 168 8.10 13.40 2.30
C THR A 168 8.80 13.95 3.55
N GLN A 169 9.30 15.20 3.53
CA GLN A 169 10.01 15.86 4.63
C GLN A 169 11.23 15.08 5.17
N GLN A 170 12.00 14.45 4.27
CA GLN A 170 13.14 13.60 4.64
C GLN A 170 14.47 14.35 4.58
N ASN A 171 15.41 13.98 5.45
CA ASN A 171 16.78 14.49 5.36
C ASN A 171 17.54 13.73 4.25
N HIS A 172 17.86 14.43 3.17
CA HIS A 172 18.51 13.85 1.99
C HIS A 172 19.85 13.19 2.33
N THR A 173 20.64 13.79 3.22
CA THR A 173 21.97 13.28 3.59
C THR A 173 21.87 11.98 4.37
N GLU A 174 20.95 11.91 5.33
CA GLU A 174 20.73 10.71 6.13
C GLU A 174 20.21 9.55 5.26
N LEU A 175 19.25 9.86 4.39
CA LEU A 175 18.67 8.89 3.47
C LEU A 175 19.72 8.38 2.46
N ALA A 176 20.61 9.24 1.96
CA ALA A 176 21.69 8.83 1.08
C ALA A 176 22.74 7.96 1.80
N LEU A 177 22.97 8.19 3.10
CA LEU A 177 23.92 7.42 3.91
C LEU A 177 23.39 6.03 4.30
N GLN A 178 22.13 5.93 4.71
CA GLN A 178 21.56 4.69 5.26
C GLN A 178 20.68 3.95 4.25
N GLY A 179 20.24 4.61 3.18
CA GLY A 179 19.16 4.13 2.33
C GLY A 179 17.79 4.31 2.99
N GLY A 180 16.74 3.97 2.25
CA GLY A 180 15.36 3.96 2.76
C GLY A 180 14.37 3.58 1.68
N GLU A 181 13.09 3.62 2.02
CA GLU A 181 12.02 3.13 1.15
C GLU A 181 10.94 4.20 0.96
N ILE A 182 10.66 4.55 -0.30
CA ILE A 182 9.73 5.61 -0.70
C ILE A 182 8.65 5.00 -1.58
N GLY A 183 7.39 5.25 -1.22
CA GLY A 183 6.22 4.90 -1.99
C GLY A 183 5.81 6.04 -2.91
N ILE A 184 5.63 5.74 -4.20
CA ILE A 184 5.01 6.62 -5.19
C ILE A 184 3.60 6.08 -5.44
N ASN A 185 2.60 6.72 -4.85
CA ASN A 185 1.20 6.31 -4.95
C ASN A 185 0.54 7.00 -6.14
N ILE A 186 -0.05 6.21 -7.04
CA ILE A 186 -0.82 6.67 -8.19
C ILE A 186 -2.27 6.23 -7.99
N GLU A 187 -3.13 7.16 -7.59
CA GLU A 187 -4.55 6.90 -7.33
C GLU A 187 -5.41 7.26 -8.55
N TRP A 188 -6.28 6.33 -8.96
CA TRP A 188 -7.24 6.50 -10.04
C TRP A 188 -8.67 6.40 -9.50
N LYS A 189 -9.28 7.53 -9.14
CA LYS A 189 -10.68 7.58 -8.71
C LYS A 189 -11.55 8.16 -9.81
N CYS A 190 -12.17 7.28 -10.60
CA CYS A 190 -12.83 7.67 -11.83
C CYS A 190 -14.35 7.50 -11.76
N ASN A 191 -15.07 8.60 -11.97
CA ASN A 191 -16.49 8.53 -12.29
C ASN A 191 -16.65 8.41 -13.81
N LEU A 192 -17.05 7.23 -14.29
CA LEU A 192 -17.23 6.91 -15.71
C LEU A 192 -18.58 7.38 -16.26
N ASP A 193 -19.41 8.03 -15.45
CA ASP A 193 -20.57 8.78 -15.94
C ASP A 193 -20.17 10.10 -16.59
N TRP A 194 -18.99 10.61 -16.23
CA TRP A 194 -18.39 11.79 -16.87
C TRP A 194 -17.51 11.38 -18.05
N GLY A 195 -17.02 12.39 -18.79
CA GLY A 195 -16.05 12.16 -19.85
C GLY A 195 -14.78 11.49 -19.34
N LEU A 196 -14.19 10.62 -20.17
CA LEU A 196 -12.97 9.87 -19.81
C LEU A 196 -11.76 10.78 -19.51
N ASP A 197 -11.80 12.02 -19.96
CA ASP A 197 -10.74 13.00 -19.70
C ASP A 197 -10.70 13.50 -18.25
N TYR A 198 -11.78 13.31 -17.48
CA TYR A 198 -11.80 13.57 -16.04
C TYR A 198 -11.23 12.42 -15.19
N CYS A 199 -11.02 11.26 -15.80
CA CYS A 199 -10.34 10.14 -15.16
C CYS A 199 -8.83 10.36 -15.29
N LEU A 200 -8.26 11.02 -14.29
CA LEU A 200 -6.85 11.43 -14.21
C LEU A 200 -6.18 10.86 -12.95
N PRO A 201 -4.87 10.58 -13.00
CA PRO A 201 -4.15 10.08 -11.84
C PRO A 201 -3.91 11.18 -10.82
N LYS A 202 -3.93 10.83 -9.54
CA LYS A 202 -3.46 11.67 -8.44
C LYS A 202 -2.21 11.04 -7.83
N TYR A 203 -1.14 11.82 -7.73
CA TYR A 203 0.13 11.37 -7.18
C TYR A 203 0.28 11.78 -5.71
N SER A 204 0.84 10.88 -4.89
CA SER A 204 1.27 11.20 -3.53
C SER A 204 2.50 10.37 -3.14
N PHE A 205 3.26 10.86 -2.17
CA PHE A 205 4.54 10.26 -1.80
C PHE A 205 4.58 9.99 -0.30
N THR A 206 5.11 8.84 0.09
CA THR A 206 5.15 8.41 1.49
C THR A 206 6.43 7.66 1.78
N ARG A 207 7.02 7.83 2.96
CA ARG A 207 8.13 6.97 3.42
C ARG A 207 7.59 5.67 3.98
N LEU A 208 7.99 4.54 3.40
CA LEU A 208 7.49 3.20 3.75
C LEU A 208 8.21 2.61 4.97
N ASP A 209 9.51 2.89 5.12
CA ASP A 209 10.33 2.45 6.26
C ASP A 209 10.24 3.37 7.48
N ALA A 210 9.27 4.31 7.50
CA ALA A 210 9.07 5.28 8.58
C ALA A 210 9.00 4.64 10.00
N PRO A 211 8.37 3.46 10.21
CA PRO A 211 8.35 2.81 11.52
C PRO A 211 9.73 2.36 12.03
N PHE A 212 10.69 2.15 11.14
CA PHE A 212 12.01 1.59 11.48
C PHE A 212 13.11 2.66 11.65
N VAL A 213 12.82 3.93 11.35
CA VAL A 213 13.81 5.03 11.44
C VAL A 213 14.42 5.16 12.83
N LYS A 214 13.61 4.98 13.89
CA LYS A 214 14.07 5.05 15.28
C LYS A 214 14.58 3.72 15.83
N ASN A 215 14.54 2.66 15.04
CA ASN A 215 14.97 1.33 15.49
C ASN A 215 16.50 1.28 15.63
N ALA A 216 17.01 0.53 16.61
CA ALA A 216 18.44 0.31 16.80
C ALA A 216 18.99 -0.87 15.98
N VAL A 217 18.13 -1.77 15.49
CA VAL A 217 18.51 -3.06 14.88
C VAL A 217 18.73 -2.96 13.38
N SER A 218 17.82 -2.32 12.65
CA SER A 218 17.92 -2.16 11.20
C SER A 218 17.52 -0.74 10.81
N ARG A 219 18.49 0.02 10.29
CA ARG A 219 18.30 1.39 9.82
C ARG A 219 18.54 1.46 8.32
N GLY A 220 17.57 2.02 7.62
CA GLY A 220 17.63 2.24 6.17
C GLY A 220 17.50 0.96 5.35
N TYR A 221 18.06 0.99 4.14
CA TYR A 221 17.91 -0.06 3.14
C TYR A 221 19.25 -0.34 2.46
N ASN A 222 19.72 -1.58 2.58
CA ASN A 222 20.95 -2.05 1.93
C ASN A 222 20.83 -3.51 1.49
N PHE A 223 21.61 -3.87 0.48
CA PHE A 223 21.72 -5.24 -0.02
C PHE A 223 23.15 -5.49 -0.53
N ARG A 224 23.50 -6.77 -0.66
CA ARG A 224 24.79 -7.20 -1.20
C ARG A 224 24.61 -7.92 -2.53
N PHE A 225 25.50 -7.65 -3.47
CA PHE A 225 25.63 -8.42 -4.70
C PHE A 225 27.10 -8.56 -5.07
N ALA A 226 27.42 -9.53 -5.93
CA ALA A 226 28.79 -9.76 -6.38
C ALA A 226 28.87 -9.81 -7.90
N LYS A 227 29.95 -9.24 -8.43
CA LYS A 227 30.36 -9.39 -9.83
C LYS A 227 31.46 -10.46 -9.87
N TYR A 228 31.21 -11.54 -10.61
CA TYR A 228 32.14 -12.67 -10.71
C TYR A 228 33.03 -12.53 -11.95
N PHE A 229 34.29 -12.87 -11.79
CA PHE A 229 35.34 -12.78 -12.81
C PHE A 229 36.23 -14.03 -12.75
N MET A 230 36.97 -14.26 -13.84
CA MET A 230 37.92 -15.35 -13.94
C MET A 230 39.28 -14.80 -14.34
N SER A 231 40.34 -15.19 -13.62
CA SER A 231 41.72 -14.82 -13.94
C SER A 231 42.24 -15.63 -15.15
N GLU A 232 43.30 -15.15 -15.80
CA GLU A 232 43.99 -15.86 -16.88
C GLU A 232 44.44 -17.27 -16.47
N ASN A 233 44.77 -17.46 -15.19
CA ASN A 233 45.16 -18.74 -14.61
C ASN A 233 43.97 -19.67 -14.30
N GLY A 234 42.74 -19.29 -14.64
CA GLY A 234 41.52 -20.06 -14.36
C GLY A 234 40.94 -19.90 -12.95
N THR A 235 41.57 -19.11 -12.08
CA THR A 235 41.08 -18.85 -10.71
C THR A 235 39.88 -17.91 -10.73
N GLU A 236 38.77 -18.34 -10.13
CA GLU A 236 37.59 -17.51 -9.92
C GLU A 236 37.82 -16.47 -8.81
N PHE A 237 37.47 -15.22 -9.07
CA PHE A 237 37.43 -14.15 -8.08
C PHE A 237 36.18 -13.31 -8.25
N ARG A 238 35.81 -12.54 -7.23
CA ARG A 238 34.64 -11.64 -7.29
C ARG A 238 34.94 -10.29 -6.68
N THR A 239 34.18 -9.30 -7.12
CA THR A 239 34.05 -8.02 -6.43
C THR A 239 32.71 -8.01 -5.72
N LEU A 240 32.74 -7.92 -4.39
CA LEU A 240 31.55 -7.80 -3.57
C LEU A 240 31.16 -6.33 -3.43
N HIS A 241 29.88 -6.05 -3.59
CA HIS A 241 29.30 -4.72 -3.43
C HIS A 241 28.25 -4.81 -2.33
N LYS A 242 28.44 -4.03 -1.26
CA LYS A 242 27.38 -3.71 -0.31
C LYS A 242 26.83 -2.34 -0.64
N THR A 243 25.60 -2.33 -1.12
CA THR A 243 24.94 -1.16 -1.67
C THR A 243 23.86 -0.68 -0.72
N PHE A 244 23.89 0.61 -0.42
CA PHE A 244 22.82 1.34 0.25
C PHE A 244 22.09 2.14 -0.82
N ALA A 245 20.76 2.09 -0.79
CA ALA A 245 19.95 2.62 -1.85
C ALA A 245 18.62 3.19 -1.33
N ILE A 246 18.04 4.07 -2.13
CA ILE A 246 16.65 4.49 -1.96
C ILE A 246 15.80 3.60 -2.85
N ARG A 247 14.94 2.79 -2.25
CA ARG A 247 13.98 1.94 -2.94
C ARG A 247 12.70 2.73 -3.20
N PHE A 248 12.23 2.72 -4.43
CA PHE A 248 10.99 3.33 -4.88
C PHE A 248 9.98 2.26 -5.28
N ASP A 249 8.82 2.29 -4.62
CA ASP A 249 7.71 1.38 -4.87
C ASP A 249 6.56 2.18 -5.50
N VAL A 250 6.31 1.95 -6.79
CA VAL A 250 5.21 2.55 -7.56
C VAL A 250 3.94 1.73 -7.31
N MET A 251 3.10 2.24 -6.42
CA MET A 251 1.83 1.63 -6.02
C MET A 251 0.69 2.27 -6.80
N VAL A 252 -0.13 1.44 -7.44
CA VAL A 252 -1.23 1.92 -8.28
C VAL A 252 -2.53 1.42 -7.67
N THR A 253 -3.39 2.34 -7.25
CA THR A 253 -4.71 2.04 -6.72
C THR A 253 -5.76 2.67 -7.63
N GLY A 254 -6.92 2.03 -7.76
CA GLY A 254 -7.97 2.56 -8.61
C GLY A 254 -9.34 2.05 -8.25
N SER A 255 -10.32 2.95 -8.30
CA SER A 255 -11.74 2.64 -8.22
C SER A 255 -12.46 3.39 -9.33
N ALA A 256 -13.35 2.68 -10.02
CA ALA A 256 -14.21 3.25 -11.04
C ALA A 256 -15.68 3.00 -10.70
N GLY A 257 -16.49 4.04 -10.83
CA GLY A 257 -17.94 3.95 -10.73
C GLY A 257 -18.57 4.29 -12.07
N LYS A 258 -19.63 3.57 -12.43
CA LYS A 258 -20.52 3.91 -13.54
C LYS A 258 -21.95 3.65 -13.11
N PHE A 259 -22.87 4.48 -13.57
CA PHE A 259 -24.30 4.35 -13.33
C PHE A 259 -24.77 2.94 -13.70
N ASN A 260 -25.51 2.33 -12.77
CA ASN A 260 -26.09 1.02 -12.94
C ASN A 260 -27.51 1.02 -12.37
N THR A 261 -28.50 0.83 -13.25
CA THR A 261 -29.92 0.85 -12.92
C THR A 261 -30.29 -0.17 -11.84
N VAL A 262 -29.68 -1.37 -11.85
CA VAL A 262 -29.95 -2.42 -10.85
C VAL A 262 -29.53 -1.95 -9.47
N GLN A 263 -28.31 -1.39 -9.34
CA GLN A 263 -27.80 -0.90 -8.06
C GLN A 263 -28.62 0.30 -7.56
N THR A 264 -29.02 1.20 -8.47
CA THR A 264 -29.90 2.32 -8.13
C THR A 264 -31.26 1.85 -7.61
N LEU A 265 -31.88 0.86 -8.24
CA LEU A 265 -33.17 0.32 -7.80
C LEU A 265 -33.08 -0.32 -6.42
N ILE A 266 -32.03 -1.11 -6.15
CA ILE A 266 -31.81 -1.72 -4.83
C ILE A 266 -31.69 -0.63 -3.75
N HIS A 267 -30.91 0.41 -3.99
CA HIS A 267 -30.76 1.52 -3.04
C HIS A 267 -32.06 2.32 -2.84
N LEU A 268 -32.86 2.49 -3.89
CA LEU A 268 -34.16 3.16 -3.82
C LEU A 268 -35.18 2.36 -3.01
N VAL A 269 -35.24 1.03 -3.21
CA VAL A 269 -36.08 0.14 -2.39
C VAL A 269 -35.65 0.22 -0.93
N ALA A 270 -34.35 0.10 -0.65
CA ALA A 270 -33.82 0.19 0.72
C ALA A 270 -34.15 1.55 1.38
N ALA A 271 -34.06 2.65 0.63
CA ALA A 271 -34.43 3.97 1.10
C ALA A 271 -35.92 4.04 1.47
N PHE A 272 -36.82 3.57 0.59
CA PHE A 272 -38.26 3.59 0.86
C PHE A 272 -38.67 2.69 2.02
N THR A 273 -38.09 1.50 2.15
CA THR A 273 -38.35 0.63 3.31
C THR A 273 -37.86 1.28 4.62
N SER A 274 -36.80 2.11 4.56
CA SER A 274 -36.25 2.79 5.74
C SER A 274 -37.13 3.93 6.25
N VAL A 275 -37.96 4.56 5.40
CA VAL A 275 -38.89 5.64 5.81
C VAL A 275 -39.88 5.16 6.87
N GLY A 276 -40.25 3.87 6.87
CA GLY A 276 -41.15 3.27 7.86
C GLY A 276 -40.64 3.34 9.30
N LEU A 277 -39.33 3.49 9.54
CA LEU A 277 -38.80 3.67 10.90
C LEU A 277 -39.30 4.96 11.56
N GLY A 278 -39.62 5.99 10.75
CA GLY A 278 -40.19 7.24 11.24
C GLY A 278 -41.54 7.06 11.92
N THR A 279 -42.39 6.16 11.42
CA THR A 279 -43.73 5.95 12.00
C THR A 279 -43.65 5.29 13.38
N VAL A 280 -42.67 4.41 13.61
CA VAL A 280 -42.42 3.80 14.92
C VAL A 280 -42.05 4.87 15.95
N LEU A 281 -41.15 5.79 15.59
CA LEU A 281 -40.78 6.91 16.47
C LEU A 281 -41.97 7.85 16.71
N CYS A 282 -42.71 8.20 15.65
CA CYS A 282 -43.91 9.02 15.76
C CYS A 282 -44.97 8.38 16.65
N ASP A 283 -45.16 7.06 16.57
CA ASP A 283 -46.07 6.31 17.46
C ASP A 283 -45.63 6.40 18.91
N ILE A 284 -44.33 6.23 19.21
CA ILE A 284 -43.81 6.35 20.58
C ILE A 284 -44.08 7.74 21.15
N ILE A 285 -43.82 8.79 20.37
CA ILE A 285 -44.04 10.19 20.77
C ILE A 285 -45.54 10.45 20.98
N LEU A 286 -46.36 10.10 20.00
CA LEU A 286 -47.79 10.40 19.97
C LEU A 286 -48.58 9.67 21.06
N LEU A 287 -48.20 8.42 21.36
CA LEU A 287 -48.90 7.60 22.33
C LEU A 287 -48.40 7.80 23.76
N ASN A 288 -47.19 8.32 24.00
CA ASN A 288 -46.65 8.42 25.37
C ASN A 288 -46.34 9.83 25.84
N PHE A 289 -46.06 10.78 24.95
CA PHE A 289 -45.53 12.09 25.34
C PHE A 289 -46.46 13.28 24.99
N LEU A 290 -47.53 13.08 24.22
CA LEU A 290 -48.52 14.12 23.95
C LEU A 290 -49.61 14.16 25.03
N LYS A 291 -50.05 15.37 25.39
CA LYS A 291 -51.11 15.61 26.41
C LYS A 291 -52.45 14.92 26.11
N GLY A 292 -52.70 14.52 24.85
CA GLY A 292 -53.89 13.78 24.42
C GLY A 292 -53.65 12.28 24.20
N ALA A 293 -52.55 11.72 24.72
CA ALA A 293 -52.12 10.33 24.50
C ALA A 293 -53.23 9.29 24.64
N ASP A 294 -54.06 9.38 25.68
CA ASP A 294 -55.12 8.40 25.93
C ASP A 294 -56.22 8.41 24.86
N GLN A 295 -56.53 9.59 24.29
CA GLN A 295 -57.46 9.70 23.17
C GLN A 295 -56.90 9.05 21.91
N TYR A 296 -55.59 9.18 21.68
CA TYR A 296 -54.93 8.53 20.55
C TYR A 296 -54.82 7.02 20.72
N LYS A 297 -54.54 6.53 21.93
CA LYS A 297 -54.55 5.10 22.26
C LYS A 297 -55.93 4.48 22.02
N ALA A 298 -56.98 5.11 22.51
CA ALA A 298 -58.36 4.64 22.32
C ALA A 298 -58.81 4.61 20.86
N LYS A 299 -58.24 5.47 20.00
CA LYS A 299 -58.50 5.44 18.54
C LYS A 299 -57.62 4.45 17.78
N LYS A 300 -56.42 4.15 18.27
CA LYS A 300 -55.44 3.28 17.59
C LYS A 300 -55.63 1.80 17.94
N PHE A 301 -55.97 1.50 19.19
CA PHE A 301 -56.10 0.13 19.70
C PHE A 301 -57.56 -0.20 19.97
N GLU A 302 -58.01 -1.33 19.41
CA GLU A 302 -59.28 -1.97 19.76
C GLU A 302 -58.95 -3.21 20.59
N GLU A 303 -59.29 -3.19 21.88
CA GLU A 303 -59.02 -4.29 22.79
C GLU A 303 -60.09 -5.39 22.62
N VAL A 304 -59.65 -6.63 22.36
CA VAL A 304 -60.54 -7.77 22.18
C VAL A 304 -60.18 -8.87 23.17
N SER A 305 -61.19 -9.44 23.83
CA SER A 305 -61.02 -10.60 24.73
C SER A 305 -61.28 -11.93 23.99
N MET A 306 -60.59 -13.02 24.41
CA MET A 306 -60.80 -14.35 23.82
C MET A 306 -62.26 -14.81 23.88
N ALA A 307 -62.99 -14.48 24.95
CA ALA A 307 -64.41 -14.81 25.08
C ALA A 307 -65.28 -14.11 24.01
N GLN A 308 -64.93 -12.88 23.58
CA GLN A 308 -65.62 -12.19 22.48
C GLN A 308 -65.29 -12.78 21.11
N ILE A 309 -64.07 -13.30 20.93
CA ILE A 309 -63.65 -14.00 19.71
C ILE A 309 -64.35 -15.36 19.60
N GLU A 310 -64.43 -16.11 20.69
CA GLU A 310 -65.17 -17.38 20.76
C GLU A 310 -66.67 -17.18 20.57
N ALA A 311 -67.25 -16.13 21.15
CA ALA A 311 -68.67 -15.79 20.95
C ALA A 311 -69.00 -15.39 19.50
N SER A 312 -68.04 -14.79 18.77
CA SER A 312 -68.22 -14.38 17.37
C SER A 312 -67.93 -15.51 16.37
N LEU A 313 -66.99 -16.40 16.66
CA LEU A 313 -66.75 -17.63 15.88
C LEU A 313 -67.81 -18.70 16.12
N GLY A 314 -68.47 -18.70 17.29
CA GLY A 314 -69.57 -19.60 17.63
C GLY A 314 -70.93 -19.20 17.05
N GLN A 315 -71.05 -18.03 16.41
CA GLN A 315 -72.29 -17.57 15.77
C GLN A 315 -72.31 -17.89 14.27
N SER A 316 -72.90 -19.02 13.91
CA SER A 316 -73.51 -19.27 12.60
C SER A 316 -74.70 -18.30 12.40
N PRO A 317 -75.01 -17.84 11.17
CA PRO A 317 -75.67 -16.56 10.96
C PRO A 317 -77.19 -16.66 11.13
N ASP A 318 -77.73 -15.95 12.12
CA ASP A 318 -79.09 -15.43 12.07
C ASP A 318 -79.18 -14.09 12.80
N SER A 319 -79.14 -13.02 11.99
CA SER A 319 -79.91 -11.77 12.10
C SER A 319 -80.13 -11.09 13.48
N GLN A 320 -79.55 -9.90 13.69
CA GLN A 320 -80.22 -8.58 13.51
C GLN A 320 -79.50 -7.43 14.26
N LEU A 321 -79.30 -6.34 13.50
CA LEU A 321 -79.34 -4.91 13.88
C LEU A 321 -78.73 -4.42 15.23
N SER A 322 -77.64 -3.67 15.11
CA SER A 322 -77.63 -2.26 15.55
C SER A 322 -76.56 -1.47 14.80
N LEU A 323 -76.96 -0.96 13.63
CA LEU A 323 -76.24 0.07 12.89
C LEU A 323 -76.43 1.40 13.64
N LYS A 324 -75.45 1.80 14.45
CA LYS A 324 -75.35 3.21 14.88
C LYS A 324 -74.47 3.94 13.88
N GLN A 325 -75.13 4.68 13.00
CA GLN A 325 -74.52 5.45 11.92
C GLN A 325 -73.80 6.68 12.50
N GLY A 326 -72.47 6.67 12.44
CA GLY A 326 -71.58 7.78 12.77
C GLY A 326 -70.64 8.06 11.60
N ILE A 327 -71.08 8.98 10.75
CA ILE A 327 -70.44 9.64 9.60
C ILE A 327 -68.88 9.67 9.63
N LYS A 328 -68.24 8.85 8.78
CA LYS A 328 -67.36 9.27 7.65
C LYS A 328 -66.75 8.04 6.95
N SER A 329 -67.24 7.79 5.73
CA SER A 329 -66.60 6.93 4.74
C SER A 329 -65.26 7.53 4.33
N SER A 330 -64.18 6.75 4.43
CA SER A 330 -62.96 6.94 3.65
C SER A 330 -62.84 5.72 2.74
N CYS A 331 -63.25 5.90 1.49
CA CYS A 331 -62.85 5.04 0.39
C CYS A 331 -61.42 5.45 0.01
N ASP A 332 -60.42 4.73 0.50
CA ASP A 332 -59.24 4.38 -0.30
C ASP A 332 -58.32 3.46 0.50
N SER A 333 -58.40 2.17 0.24
CA SER A 333 -57.33 1.22 0.52
C SER A 333 -57.48 0.12 -0.51
N GLY A 334 -56.84 0.32 -1.66
CA GLY A 334 -56.69 -0.67 -2.72
C GLY A 334 -55.80 -1.84 -2.29
N ALA A 335 -56.26 -2.61 -1.31
CA ALA A 335 -55.69 -3.92 -1.00
C ALA A 335 -56.51 -4.98 -1.73
N ILE A 336 -56.00 -5.43 -2.87
CA ILE A 336 -56.50 -6.63 -3.55
C ILE A 336 -56.07 -7.82 -2.69
N SER A 337 -57.01 -8.40 -1.94
CA SER A 337 -56.79 -9.72 -1.33
C SER A 337 -56.94 -10.79 -2.39
N LEU A 338 -55.81 -11.42 -2.74
CA LEU A 338 -55.77 -12.74 -3.36
C LEU A 338 -56.35 -13.76 -2.38
N ALA A 339 -57.48 -14.36 -2.72
CA ALA A 339 -57.91 -15.63 -2.14
C ALA A 339 -57.94 -16.68 -3.25
N ASN A 340 -56.94 -17.56 -3.23
CA ASN A 340 -56.95 -18.81 -3.98
C ASN A 340 -58.05 -19.73 -3.44
N SER A 341 -58.64 -20.49 -4.37
CA SER A 341 -59.55 -21.61 -4.15
C SER A 341 -59.08 -22.59 -3.07
N ASP A 342 -60.05 -23.23 -2.43
CA ASP A 342 -60.11 -24.70 -2.34
C ASP A 342 -61.57 -25.18 -2.17
N GLN A 343 -61.96 -26.15 -3.03
CA GLN A 343 -63.11 -27.07 -2.92
C GLN A 343 -62.98 -27.97 -1.65
N PRO A 344 -64.01 -28.68 -1.11
CA PRO A 344 -65.05 -29.51 -1.79
C PRO A 344 -66.48 -29.31 -1.18
N ILE A 345 -67.62 -29.86 -1.63
CA ILE A 345 -68.06 -31.08 -2.36
C ILE A 345 -69.05 -30.67 -3.46
#